data_AF-A0A6L7U1I5-F1
#
_entry.id   AF-A0A6L7U1I5-F1
#
_cell.length_a   1.000
_cell.length_b   1.000
_cell.length_c   1.000
_cell.angle_alpha   90.00
_cell.angle_beta   90.00
_cell.angle_gamma   90.00
#
_symmetry.space_group_name_H-M   'P 1'
#
loop_
_entity.id
_entity.type
_entity.pdbx_description
1 polymer ?
#
loop_
_entity_poly.entity_id
_entity_poly.type
_entity_poly.pdbx_seq_one_letter_code
_entity_poly.pdbx_strand_id
1 'polypeptide(L)'
;MGNAKSYAEHLFDFPEIGPLSRDDVGIAIAKPTLNEGVLIDSNALDGIVAQTQGYPYFLQEWGKHVWDIAEASPIGPSDVVTASRQATAALDASFFLVGFDRLTPSEKRYLRAMAQLGAGPHRSGEIAQELSRQVQSLAPS
;
A
#
# COMPACT_ATOMS: atom_id res chain seq x y z
N MET A 1 -31.52 27.16 -34.51
CA MET A 1 -30.86 27.64 -33.28
C MET A 1 -30.82 26.48 -32.30
N GLY A 2 -29.67 26.25 -31.66
CA GLY A 2 -29.46 25.14 -30.72
C GLY A 2 -28.36 24.14 -31.11
N ASN A 3 -27.29 24.59 -31.79
CA ASN A 3 -26.11 23.77 -32.02
C ASN A 3 -25.04 24.16 -30.99
N ALA A 4 -25.19 23.64 -29.77
CA ALA A 4 -24.16 23.68 -28.75
C ALA A 4 -23.75 22.22 -28.45
N LYS A 5 -23.12 21.57 -29.44
CA LYS A 5 -22.31 20.39 -29.16
C LYS A 5 -21.11 20.87 -28.34
N SER A 6 -21.09 20.44 -27.09
CA SER A 6 -20.08 20.72 -26.08
C SER A 6 -18.65 20.64 -26.66
N TYR A 7 -17.99 21.79 -26.76
CA TYR A 7 -16.56 21.94 -27.05
C TYR A 7 -15.69 21.63 -25.81
N ALA A 8 -16.28 21.09 -24.74
CA ALA A 8 -15.64 20.96 -23.43
C ALA A 8 -15.09 19.55 -23.11
N GLU A 9 -15.29 18.55 -23.97
CA GLU A 9 -14.88 17.16 -23.69
C GLU A 9 -13.40 16.87 -24.00
N HIS A 10 -12.67 17.82 -24.59
CA HIS A 10 -11.21 17.71 -24.85
C HIS A 10 -10.34 18.58 -23.91
N LEU A 11 -10.91 19.13 -22.83
CA LEU A 11 -10.20 20.09 -21.96
C LEU A 11 -9.69 19.50 -20.64
N PHE A 12 -9.88 18.20 -20.39
CA PHE A 12 -9.41 17.55 -19.17
C PHE A 12 -8.65 16.29 -19.53
N ASP A 13 -7.32 16.39 -19.50
CA ASP A 13 -6.45 15.23 -19.37
C ASP A 13 -6.57 14.73 -17.93
N PHE A 14 -6.92 13.46 -17.75
CA PHE A 14 -7.02 12.82 -16.44
C PHE A 14 -5.85 11.85 -16.34
N PRO A 15 -4.65 12.32 -15.91
CA PRO A 15 -3.52 11.43 -15.77
C PRO A 15 -3.84 10.36 -14.73
N GLU A 16 -3.55 9.12 -15.07
CA GLU A 16 -3.65 8.01 -14.14
C GLU A 16 -2.54 8.16 -13.08
N ILE A 17 -2.94 8.36 -11.83
CA ILE A 17 -2.00 8.43 -10.71
C ILE A 17 -1.89 7.02 -10.11
N GLY A 18 -0.80 6.34 -10.46
CA GLY A 18 -0.47 5.01 -9.99
C GLY A 18 0.66 4.97 -8.95
N PRO A 19 1.05 3.76 -8.51
CA PRO A 19 2.25 3.55 -7.72
C PRO A 19 3.51 4.03 -8.46
N LEU A 20 4.52 4.48 -7.71
CA LEU A 20 5.82 4.82 -8.25
C LEU A 20 6.50 3.57 -8.84
N SER A 21 7.21 3.76 -9.95
CA SER A 21 8.11 2.73 -10.45
C SER A 21 9.27 2.51 -9.48
N ARG A 22 9.96 1.36 -9.61
CA ARG A 22 11.15 1.06 -8.80
C ARG A 22 12.24 2.15 -8.92
N ASP A 23 12.40 2.74 -10.11
CA ASP A 23 13.37 3.80 -10.35
C ASP A 23 12.93 5.12 -9.71
N ASP A 24 11.64 5.45 -9.79
CA ASP A 24 11.09 6.64 -9.13
C ASP A 24 11.14 6.52 -7.61
N VAL A 25 10.93 5.32 -7.05
CA VAL A 25 11.17 5.02 -5.62
C VAL A 25 12.64 5.25 -5.26
N GLY A 26 13.56 4.77 -6.10
CA GLY A 26 14.98 5.02 -5.95
C GLY A 26 15.29 6.52 -5.87
N ILE A 27 14.73 7.33 -6.77
CA ILE A 27 14.89 8.79 -6.73
C ILE A 27 14.27 9.38 -5.45
N ALA A 28 13.05 8.96 -5.11
CA ALA A 28 12.30 9.49 -3.98
C ALA A 28 12.98 9.26 -2.62
N ILE A 29 13.76 8.17 -2.48
CA ILE A 29 14.46 7.83 -1.23
C ILE A 29 15.96 8.15 -1.29
N ALA A 30 16.65 7.78 -2.37
CA ALA A 30 18.11 7.94 -2.47
C ALA A 30 18.51 9.41 -2.59
N LYS A 31 17.70 10.25 -3.24
CA LYS A 31 18.01 11.68 -3.38
C LYS A 31 17.98 12.43 -2.04
N PRO A 32 16.91 12.35 -1.21
CA PRO A 32 16.92 13.05 0.08
C PRO A 32 17.98 12.49 1.03
N THR A 33 18.21 11.17 1.07
CA THR A 33 19.28 10.59 1.91
C THR A 33 20.67 11.06 1.48
N LEU A 34 20.95 11.10 0.17
CA LEU A 34 22.22 11.61 -0.35
C LEU A 34 22.43 13.10 -0.08
N ASN A 35 21.38 13.91 -0.12
CA ASN A 35 21.47 15.34 0.22
C ASN A 35 21.95 15.56 1.66
N GLU A 36 21.67 14.62 2.56
CA GLU A 36 22.15 14.58 3.94
C GLU A 36 23.47 13.81 4.11
N GLY A 37 24.12 13.42 3.00
CA GLY A 37 25.39 12.71 2.99
C GLY A 37 25.30 11.20 3.29
N VAL A 38 24.10 10.63 3.29
CA VAL A 38 23.86 9.21 3.59
C VAL A 38 23.54 8.45 2.30
N LEU A 39 24.29 7.39 2.04
CA LEU A 39 24.00 6.43 0.96
C LEU A 39 22.97 5.39 1.41
N ILE A 40 22.24 4.82 0.44
CA ILE A 40 21.35 3.67 0.64
C ILE A 40 21.71 2.55 -0.36
N ASP A 41 21.75 1.32 0.14
CA ASP A 41 22.02 0.13 -0.66
C ASP A 41 20.86 -0.14 -1.64
N SER A 42 21.18 -0.63 -2.84
CA SER A 42 20.16 -0.96 -3.84
C SER A 42 19.20 -2.05 -3.38
N ASN A 43 19.69 -3.04 -2.62
CA ASN A 43 18.85 -4.10 -2.05
C ASN A 43 17.95 -3.56 -0.92
N ALA A 44 18.37 -2.50 -0.22
CA ALA A 44 17.51 -1.81 0.72
C ALA A 44 16.36 -1.10 0.00
N LEU A 45 16.66 -0.41 -1.12
CA LEU A 45 15.64 0.18 -1.99
C LEU A 45 14.67 -0.88 -2.53
N ASP A 46 15.17 -2.01 -3.02
CA ASP A 46 14.33 -3.10 -3.53
C ASP A 46 13.44 -3.68 -2.42
N GLY A 47 13.96 -3.77 -1.18
CA GLY A 47 13.18 -4.14 -0.01
C GLY A 47 12.05 -3.15 0.30
N ILE A 48 12.32 -1.84 0.23
CA ILE A 48 11.30 -0.80 0.42
C ILE A 48 10.23 -0.89 -0.68
N VAL A 49 10.62 -1.08 -1.94
CA VAL A 49 9.67 -1.29 -3.06
C VAL A 49 8.81 -2.52 -2.82
N ALA A 50 9.40 -3.63 -2.38
CA ALA A 50 8.66 -4.86 -2.13
C ALA A 50 7.60 -4.71 -1.03
N GLN A 51 7.89 -3.94 0.03
CA GLN A 51 6.92 -3.71 1.11
C GLN A 51 5.82 -2.71 0.73
N THR A 52 6.19 -1.68 -0.01
CA THR A 52 5.30 -0.54 -0.28
C THR A 52 4.54 -0.69 -1.60
N GLN A 53 4.98 -1.60 -2.47
CA GLN A 53 4.52 -1.76 -3.85
C GLN A 53 4.55 -0.45 -4.64
N GLY A 54 5.45 0.48 -4.26
CA GLY A 54 5.55 1.82 -4.84
C GLY A 54 4.44 2.78 -4.43
N TYR A 55 3.54 2.41 -3.51
CA TYR A 55 2.45 3.30 -3.09
C TYR A 55 3.01 4.52 -2.32
N PRO A 56 2.78 5.77 -2.78
CA PRO A 56 3.47 6.96 -2.26
C PRO A 56 3.38 7.14 -0.73
N TYR A 57 2.21 6.87 -0.15
CA TYR A 57 2.03 7.00 1.30
C TYR A 57 2.88 6.00 2.08
N PHE A 58 2.86 4.72 1.69
CA PHE A 58 3.70 3.71 2.34
C PHE A 58 5.18 3.96 2.09
N LEU A 59 5.56 4.47 0.92
CA LEU A 59 6.94 4.84 0.65
C LEU A 59 7.46 5.89 1.63
N GLN A 60 6.65 6.90 1.96
CA GLN A 60 7.00 7.92 2.94
C GLN A 60 7.15 7.34 4.35
N GLU A 61 6.20 6.50 4.77
CA GLU A 61 6.25 5.85 6.09
C GLU A 61 7.50 4.96 6.22
N TRP A 62 7.78 4.10 5.24
CA TRP A 62 8.98 3.25 5.26
C TRP A 62 10.25 4.08 5.18
N GLY A 63 10.30 5.11 4.33
CA GLY A 63 11.45 6.01 4.20
C GLY A 63 11.80 6.66 5.53
N LYS A 64 10.80 7.18 6.25
CA LYS A 64 10.98 7.72 7.61
C LYS A 64 11.52 6.67 8.58
N HIS A 65 10.86 5.51 8.68
CA HIS A 65 11.28 4.49 9.65
C HIS A 65 12.69 3.96 9.37
N VAL A 66 13.06 3.79 8.10
CA VAL A 66 14.40 3.37 7.70
C VAL A 66 15.44 4.42 8.08
N TRP A 67 15.13 5.70 7.83
CA TRP A 67 15.99 6.81 8.24
C TRP A 67 16.21 6.86 9.75
N ASP A 68 15.14 6.71 10.54
CA ASP A 68 15.20 6.79 12.00
C ASP A 68 15.96 5.61 12.64
N ILE A 69 15.98 4.45 11.98
CA ILE A 69 16.61 3.22 12.50
C ILE A 69 18.07 3.07 12.06
N ALA A 70 18.43 3.56 10.88
CA ALA A 70 19.78 3.35 10.35
C ALA A 70 20.81 4.09 11.22
N GLU A 71 21.73 3.34 11.82
CA GLU A 71 22.78 3.90 12.68
C GLU A 71 24.02 4.35 11.91
N ALA A 72 24.16 3.90 10.64
CA ALA A 72 25.32 4.17 9.82
C ALA A 72 24.95 4.22 8.32
N SER A 73 25.84 4.83 7.54
CA SER A 73 25.78 4.80 6.08
C SER A 73 26.72 3.71 5.53
N PRO A 74 26.33 2.97 4.46
CA PRO A 74 25.04 3.02 3.78
C PRO A 74 23.92 2.33 4.57
N ILE A 75 22.70 2.85 4.41
CA ILE A 75 21.48 2.21 4.88
C ILE A 75 21.33 0.86 4.16
N GLY A 76 21.22 -0.22 4.94
CA GLY A 76 21.25 -1.59 4.44
C GLY A 76 19.90 -2.32 4.52
N PRO A 77 19.82 -3.54 3.93
CA PRO A 77 18.60 -4.36 3.98
C PRO A 77 18.13 -4.73 5.39
N SER A 78 19.06 -4.86 6.35
CA SER A 78 18.74 -5.12 7.77
C SER A 78 17.94 -3.99 8.40
N ASP A 79 18.23 -2.75 8.02
CA ASP A 79 17.54 -1.56 8.51
C ASP A 79 16.10 -1.57 7.99
N VAL A 80 15.90 -1.94 6.72
CA VAL A 80 14.58 -2.08 6.09
C VAL A 80 13.75 -3.18 6.75
N VAL A 81 14.35 -4.32 7.10
CA VAL A 81 13.64 -5.41 7.81
C VAL A 81 13.19 -4.93 9.20
N THR A 82 14.01 -4.16 9.90
CA THR A 82 13.66 -3.64 11.22
C THR A 82 12.62 -2.53 11.13
N ALA A 83 12.79 -1.60 10.18
CA ALA A 83 11.85 -0.53 9.88
C ALA A 83 10.49 -1.04 9.47
N SER A 84 10.43 -2.10 8.66
CA SER A 84 9.17 -2.69 8.21
C SER A 84 8.32 -3.17 9.39
N ARG A 85 8.94 -3.81 10.40
CA ARG A 85 8.21 -4.25 11.60
C ARG A 85 7.60 -3.07 12.36
N GLN A 86 8.33 -1.96 12.47
CA GLN A 86 7.83 -0.77 13.16
C GLN A 86 6.76 -0.03 12.34
N ALA A 87 6.98 0.12 11.03
CA ALA A 87 6.04 0.77 10.12
C ALA A 87 4.70 0.01 10.09
N THR A 88 4.73 -1.33 9.97
CA THR A 88 3.51 -2.15 10.04
C THR A 88 2.79 -1.99 11.37
N ALA A 89 3.51 -2.03 12.50
CA ALA A 89 2.88 -1.85 13.82
C ALA A 89 2.24 -0.45 13.99
N ALA A 90 2.90 0.59 13.47
CA ALA A 90 2.36 1.95 13.48
C ALA A 90 1.09 2.06 12.61
N LEU A 91 1.09 1.46 11.42
CA LEU A 91 -0.07 1.43 10.53
C LEU A 91 -1.23 0.62 11.10
N ASP A 92 -0.94 -0.52 11.74
CA ASP A 92 -1.95 -1.31 12.43
C ASP A 92 -2.65 -0.48 13.50
N ALA A 93 -1.89 0.22 14.35
CA ALA A 93 -2.43 1.01 15.44
C ALA A 93 -3.22 2.26 14.98
N SER A 94 -2.77 2.92 13.92
CA SER A 94 -3.30 4.23 13.50
C SER A 94 -4.30 4.17 12.34
N PHE A 95 -4.15 3.21 11.43
CA PHE A 95 -4.87 3.16 10.17
C PHE A 95 -5.75 1.91 10.07
N PHE A 96 -5.15 0.71 10.12
CA PHE A 96 -5.88 -0.53 9.83
C PHE A 96 -6.84 -0.93 10.96
N LEU A 97 -6.41 -0.89 12.22
CA LEU A 97 -7.28 -1.26 13.34
C LEU A 97 -8.42 -0.27 13.51
N VAL A 98 -8.14 1.03 13.44
CA VAL A 98 -9.16 2.09 13.56
C VAL A 98 -10.20 1.99 12.45
N GLY A 99 -9.75 1.75 11.21
CA GLY A 99 -10.65 1.53 10.08
C GLY A 99 -11.48 0.26 10.26
N PHE A 100 -10.83 -0.85 10.61
CA PHE A 100 -11.49 -2.14 10.81
C PHE A 100 -12.51 -2.10 11.95
N ASP A 101 -12.20 -1.45 13.08
CA ASP A 101 -13.09 -1.41 14.25
C ASP A 101 -14.40 -0.67 13.99
N ARG A 102 -14.40 0.29 13.08
CA ARG A 102 -15.60 1.04 12.66
C ARG A 102 -16.52 0.23 11.74
N LEU A 103 -16.06 -0.89 11.21
CA LEU A 103 -16.85 -1.74 10.31
C LEU A 103 -17.89 -2.54 11.08
N THR A 104 -19.06 -2.71 10.45
CA THR A 104 -20.09 -3.64 10.91
C THR A 104 -19.57 -5.08 10.87
N PRO A 105 -20.17 -6.01 11.65
CA PRO A 105 -19.82 -7.42 11.60
C PRO A 105 -19.90 -8.03 10.18
N SER A 106 -20.83 -7.57 9.35
CA SER A 106 -20.96 -8.01 7.95
C SER A 106 -19.82 -7.52 7.06
N GLU A 107 -19.42 -6.26 7.18
CA GLU A 107 -18.29 -5.71 6.42
C GLU A 107 -16.97 -6.38 6.81
N LYS A 108 -16.78 -6.67 8.11
CA LYS A 108 -15.62 -7.45 8.59
C LYS A 108 -15.57 -8.84 7.96
N ARG A 109 -16.71 -9.53 7.87
CA ARG A 109 -16.79 -10.84 7.18
C ARG A 109 -16.51 -10.71 5.69
N TYR A 110 -17.03 -9.67 5.04
CA TYR A 110 -16.79 -9.40 3.62
C TYR A 110 -15.31 -9.19 3.32
N LEU A 111 -14.62 -8.35 4.11
CA LEU A 111 -13.17 -8.15 3.97
C LEU A 111 -12.38 -9.44 4.20
N ARG A 112 -12.77 -10.27 5.18
CA ARG A 112 -12.14 -11.58 5.39
C ARG A 112 -12.30 -12.51 4.20
N ALA A 113 -13.51 -12.60 3.63
CA ALA A 113 -13.77 -13.41 2.45
C ALA A 113 -12.96 -12.90 1.24
N MET A 114 -12.88 -11.59 1.04
CA MET A 114 -12.02 -10.99 0.02
C MET A 114 -10.54 -11.35 0.23
N ALA A 115 -10.04 -11.29 1.46
CA ALA A 115 -8.65 -11.64 1.77
C ALA A 115 -8.34 -13.12 1.52
N GLN A 116 -9.31 -14.02 1.69
CA GLN A 116 -9.15 -15.46 1.42
C GLN A 116 -8.97 -15.79 -0.06
N LEU A 117 -9.50 -14.95 -0.95
CA LEU A 117 -9.30 -15.09 -2.40
C LEU A 117 -7.86 -14.70 -2.82
N GLY A 118 -7.08 -14.10 -1.93
CA GLY A 118 -5.70 -13.69 -2.18
C GLY A 118 -5.58 -12.26 -2.72
N ALA A 119 -4.40 -11.90 -3.22
CA ALA A 119 -4.14 -10.57 -3.75
C ALA A 119 -4.74 -10.37 -5.15
N GLY A 120 -5.12 -9.13 -5.48
CA GLY A 120 -5.61 -8.74 -6.80
C GLY A 120 -7.08 -8.33 -6.81
N PRO A 121 -7.59 -7.89 -7.97
CA PRO A 121 -8.97 -7.48 -8.12
C PRO A 121 -9.89 -8.70 -8.08
N HIS A 122 -10.86 -8.69 -7.17
CA HIS A 122 -11.89 -9.73 -7.05
C HIS A 122 -13.26 -9.15 -7.37
N ARG A 123 -14.08 -9.91 -8.10
CA ARG A 123 -15.47 -9.52 -8.37
C ARG A 123 -16.32 -9.73 -7.11
N SER A 124 -17.30 -8.86 -6.90
CA SER A 124 -18.23 -8.98 -5.76
C SER A 124 -18.97 -10.33 -5.72
N GLY A 125 -19.22 -10.95 -6.88
CA GLY A 125 -19.80 -12.29 -6.98
C GLY A 125 -18.90 -13.40 -6.43
N GLU A 126 -17.58 -13.32 -6.63
CA GLU A 126 -16.62 -14.30 -6.09
C GLU A 126 -16.54 -14.20 -4.57
N ILE A 127 -16.57 -12.97 -4.05
CA ILE A 127 -16.60 -12.72 -2.60
C ILE A 127 -17.90 -13.25 -1.99
N ALA A 128 -19.04 -13.07 -2.66
CA ALA A 128 -20.33 -13.59 -2.21
C ALA A 128 -20.37 -15.13 -2.18
N GLN A 129 -19.72 -15.79 -3.15
CA GLN A 129 -19.57 -17.25 -3.16
C GLN A 129 -18.70 -17.73 -1.98
N GLU A 130 -17.57 -17.07 -1.73
CA GLU A 130 -16.70 -17.42 -0.60
C GLU A 130 -17.40 -17.21 0.75
N LEU A 131 -18.14 -16.10 0.92
CA LEU A 131 -18.98 -15.87 2.10
C LEU A 131 -20.00 -17.00 2.31
N SER A 132 -20.61 -17.50 1.24
CA SER A 132 -21.58 -18.60 1.34
C SER A 132 -20.93 -19.91 1.79
N ARG A 133 -19.72 -20.22 1.30
CA ARG A 133 -18.93 -21.41 1.73
C ARG A 133 -18.52 -21.30 3.20
N GLN A 134 -18.08 -20.12 3.64
CA GLN A 134 -17.77 -19.82 5.04
C GLN A 134 -18.99 -19.96 5.96
N VAL A 135 -20.18 -19.55 5.54
CA VAL A 135 -21.40 -19.69 6.36
C VAL A 135 -21.79 -21.17 6.49
N GLN A 136 -21.65 -21.96 5.42
CA GLN A 136 -21.93 -23.40 5.46
C GLN A 136 -20.96 -24.16 6.39
N SER A 137 -19.71 -23.71 6.54
CA SER A 137 -18.75 -24.33 7.46
C SER A 137 -18.96 -23.97 8.94
N LEU A 138 -19.82 -23.00 9.24
CA LEU A 138 -20.16 -22.57 10.60
C LEU A 138 -21.49 -23.15 11.12
N ALA A 139 -22.27 -23.82 10.28
CA ALA A 139 -23.47 -24.53 10.74
C ALA A 139 -23.08 -25.86 11.41
N PRO A 140 -23.63 -26.21 12.60
CA PRO A 140 -23.36 -27.51 13.22
C PRO A 140 -23.89 -28.64 12.33
N SER A 141 -23.16 -29.75 12.31
CA SER A 141 -23.59 -31.01 11.65
C SER A 141 -24.79 -31.64 12.35
#